data_AF-A0A1V4DWL9-F1
#
_entry.id   AF-A0A1V4DWL9-F1
#
_cell.length_a   1.000
_cell.length_b   1.000
_cell.length_c   1.000
_cell.angle_alpha   90.00
_cell.angle_beta   90.00
_cell.angle_gamma   90.00
#
_symmetry.space_group_name_H-M   'P 1'
#
loop_
_entity.id
_entity.type
_entity.pdbx_description
1 polymer ?
#
loop_
_entity_poly.entity_id
_entity_poly.type
_entity_poly.pdbx_seq_one_letter_code
_entity_poly.pdbx_strand_id
1 'polypeptide(L)'
;MSGFKKFLMRGNLVELAVAVVVGATFSGLIQALVQDLITPLIAAVTGGKQPDFSSYKFTVNGVVFKYGDFINHLLTFLIVAAVVYWLVVLPMTRFLSLFDTKKEATEKKCPECLSDIPVDARRCAFCTVELSAVPAAEKPPA
;
A
#
# COMPACT_ATOMS: atom_id res chain seq x y z
N MET A 1 1.35 29.57 22.59
CA MET A 1 2.03 28.25 22.46
C MET A 1 1.18 27.07 22.97
N SER A 2 0.37 27.22 24.03
CA SER A 2 -0.48 26.14 24.57
C SER A 2 -1.58 25.65 23.61
N GLY A 3 -2.15 26.52 22.78
CA GLY A 3 -3.17 26.17 21.78
C GLY A 3 -2.66 25.27 20.65
N PHE A 4 -1.43 25.50 20.19
CA PHE A 4 -0.80 24.70 19.13
C PHE A 4 -0.46 23.28 19.60
N LYS A 5 0.06 23.14 20.83
CA LYS A 5 0.27 21.82 21.46
C LYS A 5 -1.04 21.05 21.63
N LYS A 6 -2.14 21.71 22.04
CA LYS A 6 -3.48 21.08 22.13
C LYS A 6 -4.06 20.66 20.78
N PHE A 7 -3.71 21.37 19.70
CA PHE A 7 -4.08 21.00 18.34
C PHE A 7 -3.28 19.78 17.85
N LEU A 8 -1.97 19.76 18.06
CA LEU A 8 -1.10 18.61 17.74
C LEU A 8 -1.43 17.37 18.56
N MET A 9 -1.88 17.51 19.80
CA MET A 9 -2.28 16.37 20.65
C MET A 9 -3.62 15.74 20.22
N ARG A 10 -4.28 16.25 19.17
CA ARG A 10 -5.39 15.52 18.53
C ARG A 10 -4.79 14.39 17.69
N GLY A 11 -4.88 13.15 18.17
CA GLY A 11 -4.29 11.96 17.54
C GLY A 11 -4.54 11.83 16.03
N ASN A 12 -5.74 12.19 15.57
CA ASN A 12 -6.11 12.19 14.15
C ASN A 12 -5.18 13.03 13.24
N LEU A 13 -4.63 14.14 13.74
CA LEU A 13 -3.74 15.00 12.94
C LEU A 13 -2.33 14.40 12.83
N VAL A 14 -1.83 13.81 13.91
CA VAL A 14 -0.48 13.24 13.97
C VAL A 14 -0.40 11.99 13.11
N GLU A 15 -1.41 11.12 13.18
CA GLU A 15 -1.48 9.92 12.34
C GLU A 15 -1.51 10.27 10.86
N LEU A 16 -2.32 11.26 10.47
CA LEU A 16 -2.38 11.74 9.09
C LEU A 16 -1.06 12.37 8.64
N ALA A 17 -0.43 13.18 9.50
CA ALA A 17 0.87 13.79 9.19
C ALA A 17 1.96 12.74 8.97
N VAL A 18 2.03 11.72 9.83
CA VAL A 18 2.98 10.61 9.69
C VAL A 18 2.72 9.83 8.41
N ALA A 19 1.46 9.51 8.10
CA ALA A 19 1.10 8.81 6.86
C ALA A 19 1.56 9.56 5.60
N VAL A 20 1.39 10.88 5.54
CA VAL A 20 1.80 11.71 4.40
C VAL A 20 3.33 11.73 4.26
N VAL A 21 4.08 11.91 5.35
CA VAL A 21 5.56 11.96 5.31
C VAL A 21 6.15 10.62 4.88
N VAL A 22 5.64 9.52 5.44
CA VAL A 22 6.06 8.16 5.06
C VAL A 22 5.72 7.89 3.60
N GLY A 23 4.52 8.26 3.14
CA GLY A 23 4.12 8.13 1.74
C GLY A 23 5.02 8.90 0.77
N ALA A 24 5.37 10.15 1.11
CA ALA A 24 6.25 10.99 0.29
C ALA A 24 7.67 10.43 0.19
N THR A 25 8.27 10.06 1.33
CA THR A 25 9.62 9.47 1.37
C THR A 25 9.69 8.11 0.65
N PHE A 26 8.67 7.27 0.79
CA PHE A 26 8.59 5.99 0.10
C PHE A 26 8.47 6.16 -1.42
N SER A 27 7.67 7.12 -1.88
CA SER A 27 7.60 7.46 -3.30
C SER A 27 8.96 7.88 -3.85
N GLY A 28 9.72 8.69 -3.09
CA GLY A 28 11.08 9.08 -3.45
C GLY A 28 12.04 7.88 -3.55
N LEU A 29 11.97 6.93 -2.61
CA LEU A 29 12.79 5.70 -2.66
C LEU A 29 12.49 4.85 -3.90
N ILE A 30 11.21 4.72 -4.26
CA ILE A 30 10.82 3.99 -5.47
C ILE A 30 11.33 4.69 -6.73
N GLN A 31 11.21 6.02 -6.79
CA GLN A 31 11.72 6.79 -7.94
C GLN A 31 13.23 6.64 -8.07
N ALA A 32 13.98 6.76 -6.98
CA ALA A 32 15.42 6.53 -6.97
C ALA A 32 15.76 5.10 -7.43
N LEU A 33 15.07 4.08 -6.94
CA LEU A 33 15.27 2.70 -7.40
C LEU A 33 15.06 2.56 -8.92
N VAL A 34 14.01 3.18 -9.46
CA VAL A 34 13.76 3.10 -10.89
C VAL A 34 14.79 3.88 -11.69
N GLN A 35 15.09 5.12 -11.31
CA GLN A 35 16.04 5.97 -12.04
C GLN A 35 17.48 5.48 -11.95
N ASP A 36 17.91 5.02 -10.77
CA ASP A 36 19.32 4.70 -10.50
C ASP A 36 19.65 3.23 -10.78
N LEU A 37 18.68 2.32 -10.73
CA LEU A 37 18.90 0.90 -10.96
C LEU A 37 18.22 0.41 -12.24
N ILE A 38 16.91 0.63 -12.38
CA ILE A 38 16.13 0.02 -13.47
C ILE A 38 16.41 0.69 -14.82
N THR A 39 16.39 2.01 -14.90
CA THR A 39 16.66 2.77 -16.12
C THR A 39 18.04 2.45 -16.72
N PRO A 40 19.16 2.43 -15.95
CA PRO A 40 20.45 2.03 -16.50
C PRO A 40 20.52 0.53 -16.84
N LEU A 41 19.82 -0.35 -16.10
CA LEU A 41 19.77 -1.77 -16.44
C LEU A 41 19.06 -2.01 -17.78
N ILE A 42 17.92 -1.32 -18.01
CA ILE A 42 17.20 -1.35 -19.29
C ILE A 42 18.09 -0.76 -20.38
N ALA A 43 18.72 0.39 -20.14
CA ALA A 43 19.63 1.01 -21.10
C ALA A 43 20.82 0.11 -21.44
N ALA A 44 21.37 -0.64 -20.48
CA ALA A 44 22.44 -1.60 -20.72
C ALA A 44 21.98 -2.76 -21.61
N VAL A 45 20.77 -3.29 -21.38
CA VAL A 45 20.18 -4.36 -22.19
C VAL A 45 19.77 -3.89 -23.59
N THR A 46 19.32 -2.63 -23.74
CA THR A 46 18.95 -2.03 -25.03
C THR A 46 20.13 -1.42 -25.81
N GLY A 47 21.37 -1.59 -25.32
CA GLY A 47 22.58 -1.17 -26.03
C GLY A 47 22.93 0.32 -25.89
N GLY A 48 22.71 0.90 -24.72
CA GLY A 48 23.09 2.27 -24.36
C GLY A 48 22.14 3.37 -24.85
N LYS A 49 21.07 3.00 -25.55
CA LYS A 49 20.02 3.95 -25.95
C LYS A 49 18.94 3.94 -24.89
N GLN A 50 18.88 5.02 -24.12
CA GLN A 50 17.66 5.39 -23.41
C GLN A 50 16.49 5.31 -24.41
N PRO A 51 15.29 4.86 -24.01
CA PRO A 51 14.08 5.02 -24.81
C PRO A 51 13.73 6.51 -24.89
N ASP A 52 14.58 7.29 -25.54
CA ASP A 52 14.45 8.73 -25.70
C ASP A 52 13.55 9.00 -26.91
N PHE A 53 12.26 8.93 -26.65
CA PHE A 53 11.25 9.37 -27.60
C PHE A 53 11.15 10.91 -27.67
N SER A 54 11.89 11.68 -26.85
CA SER A 54 11.74 13.15 -26.74
C SER A 54 12.05 13.92 -28.04
N SER A 55 12.74 13.27 -28.98
CA SER A 55 13.05 13.81 -30.32
C SER A 55 11.82 13.88 -31.23
N TYR A 56 10.76 13.12 -30.93
CA TYR A 56 9.52 13.13 -31.68
C TYR A 56 8.63 14.31 -31.30
N LYS A 57 8.63 15.32 -32.17
CA LYS A 57 7.91 16.58 -31.99
C LYS A 57 7.08 16.83 -33.24
N PHE A 58 5.79 17.06 -33.06
CA PHE A 58 4.91 17.49 -34.15
C PHE A 58 4.65 18.98 -34.00
N THR A 59 4.85 19.75 -35.07
CA THR A 59 4.64 21.19 -35.05
C THR A 59 3.42 21.50 -35.91
N VAL A 60 2.37 22.03 -35.28
CA VAL A 60 1.17 22.51 -35.98
C VAL A 60 0.97 23.96 -35.61
N ASN A 61 0.87 24.84 -36.61
CA ASN A 61 0.62 26.28 -36.41
C ASN A 61 1.57 26.95 -35.41
N GLY A 62 2.87 26.61 -35.43
CA GLY A 62 3.88 27.20 -34.54
C GLY A 62 3.89 26.68 -33.10
N VAL A 63 2.97 25.78 -32.73
CA VAL A 63 2.96 25.11 -31.43
C VAL A 63 3.67 23.77 -31.54
N VAL A 64 4.74 23.59 -30.76
CA VAL A 64 5.57 22.38 -30.73
C VAL A 64 4.98 21.37 -29.74
N PHE A 65 4.35 20.31 -30.23
CA PHE A 65 3.84 19.20 -29.42
C PHE A 65 4.92 18.12 -29.24
N LYS A 66 5.47 18.03 -28.03
CA LYS A 66 6.49 17.04 -27.65
C LYS A 66 5.86 15.74 -27.11
N TYR A 67 5.12 15.02 -27.95
CA TYR A 67 4.47 13.76 -27.55
C TYR A 67 5.47 12.68 -27.11
N GLY A 68 6.71 12.77 -27.58
CA GLY A 68 7.81 11.95 -27.14
C GLY A 68 8.08 11.94 -25.63
N ASP A 69 7.98 13.10 -24.99
CA ASP A 69 8.21 13.25 -23.55
C ASP A 69 7.11 12.58 -22.73
N PHE A 70 5.86 12.72 -23.21
CA PHE A 70 4.71 12.05 -22.61
C PHE A 70 4.84 10.52 -22.64
N ILE A 71 5.28 9.95 -23.77
CA ILE A 71 5.50 8.49 -23.89
C ILE A 71 6.60 8.03 -22.93
N ASN A 72 7.66 8.81 -22.76
CA ASN A 72 8.73 8.49 -21.81
C ASN A 72 8.23 8.48 -20.36
N HIS A 73 7.44 9.48 -19.97
CA HIS A 73 6.80 9.53 -18.65
C HIS A 73 5.81 8.38 -18.44
N LEU A 74 5.03 8.03 -19.46
CA LEU A 74 4.10 6.89 -19.40
C LEU A 74 4.85 5.57 -19.21
N LEU A 75 5.96 5.38 -19.93
CA LEU A 75 6.79 4.19 -19.82
C LEU A 75 7.42 4.07 -18.43
N THR A 76 7.95 5.18 -17.91
CA THR A 76 8.51 5.26 -16.55
C THR A 76 7.45 4.94 -15.49
N PHE A 77 6.24 5.49 -15.64
CA PHE A 77 5.11 5.20 -14.76
C PHE A 77 4.74 3.71 -14.75
N LEU A 78 4.66 3.08 -15.92
CA LEU A 78 4.38 1.64 -16.03
C LEU A 78 5.47 0.78 -15.36
N ILE A 79 6.74 1.13 -15.54
CA ILE A 79 7.86 0.43 -14.90
C ILE A 79 7.79 0.58 -13.38
N VAL A 80 7.59 1.80 -12.87
CA VAL A 80 7.41 2.06 -11.43
C VAL A 80 6.24 1.25 -10.88
N ALA A 81 5.08 1.29 -11.54
CA ALA A 81 3.89 0.56 -11.11
C ALA A 81 4.14 -0.97 -11.06
N ALA A 82 4.84 -1.51 -12.07
CA ALA A 82 5.19 -2.93 -12.11
C ALA A 82 6.15 -3.32 -10.97
N VAL A 83 7.18 -2.51 -10.70
CA VAL A 83 8.14 -2.75 -9.60
C VAL A 83 7.45 -2.66 -8.24
N VAL A 84 6.63 -1.63 -8.01
CA VAL A 84 5.87 -1.48 -6.76
C VAL A 84 4.92 -2.66 -6.55
N TYR A 85 4.19 -3.04 -7.60
CA TYR A 85 3.28 -4.19 -7.52
C TYR A 85 4.04 -5.47 -7.15
N TRP A 86 5.15 -5.76 -7.83
CA TRP A 86 5.86 -7.03 -7.64
C TRP A 86 6.69 -7.07 -6.36
N LEU A 87 7.34 -5.97 -5.97
CA LEU A 87 8.28 -5.92 -4.84
C LEU A 87 7.59 -5.52 -3.53
N VAL A 88 6.46 -4.80 -3.58
CA VAL A 88 5.76 -4.32 -2.38
C VAL A 88 4.43 -5.02 -2.23
N VAL A 89 3.53 -4.91 -3.22
CA VAL A 89 2.15 -5.40 -3.09
C VAL A 89 2.11 -6.92 -3.03
N LEU A 90 2.86 -7.63 -3.88
CA LEU A 90 2.86 -9.09 -3.93
C LEU A 90 3.42 -9.74 -2.65
N PRO A 91 4.58 -9.34 -2.10
CA PRO A 91 5.01 -9.87 -0.81
C PRO A 91 4.12 -9.37 0.33
N MET A 92 3.65 -8.12 0.31
CA MET A 92 2.77 -7.63 1.37
C MET A 92 1.45 -8.40 1.42
N THR A 93 0.80 -8.65 0.28
CA THR A 93 -0.42 -9.47 0.21
C THR A 93 -0.15 -10.91 0.64
N ARG A 94 0.99 -11.48 0.27
CA ARG A 94 1.43 -12.81 0.73
C ARG A 94 1.66 -12.86 2.23
N PHE A 95 2.32 -11.85 2.80
CA PHE A 95 2.55 -11.76 4.25
C PHE A 95 1.25 -11.45 5.01
N LEU A 96 0.39 -10.57 4.50
CA LEU A 96 -0.91 -10.27 5.12
C LEU A 96 -1.74 -11.53 5.25
N SER A 97 -1.80 -12.36 4.20
CA SER A 97 -2.54 -13.63 4.26
C SER A 97 -2.03 -14.59 5.34
N LEU A 98 -0.77 -14.46 5.77
CA LEU A 98 -0.21 -15.23 6.88
C LEU A 98 -0.55 -14.63 8.26
N PHE A 99 -0.72 -13.30 8.34
CA PHE A 99 -1.02 -12.61 9.60
C PHE A 99 -2.52 -12.42 9.85
N ASP A 100 -3.35 -12.26 8.82
CA ASP A 100 -4.81 -12.17 8.93
C ASP A 100 -5.40 -13.46 9.51
N THR A 101 -4.82 -14.62 9.20
CA THR A 101 -5.23 -15.89 9.82
C THR A 101 -5.10 -15.86 11.36
N LYS A 102 -4.16 -15.10 11.94
CA LYS A 102 -4.05 -14.99 13.41
C LYS A 102 -5.05 -14.01 14.03
N LYS A 103 -5.47 -12.98 13.30
CA LYS A 103 -6.42 -11.99 13.81
C LYS A 103 -7.86 -12.51 13.74
N GLU A 104 -8.23 -13.16 12.65
CA GLU A 104 -9.53 -13.84 12.53
C GLU A 104 -9.64 -15.09 13.41
N ALA A 105 -8.53 -15.78 13.69
CA ALA A 105 -8.53 -16.93 14.61
C ALA A 105 -8.83 -16.55 16.07
N THR A 106 -8.70 -15.28 16.46
CA THR A 106 -8.93 -14.83 17.84
C THR A 106 -10.34 -14.25 18.03
N GLU A 107 -11.04 -13.93 16.95
CA GLU A 107 -12.37 -13.31 16.99
C GLU A 107 -13.39 -14.09 16.14
N LYS A 108 -14.54 -14.44 16.71
CA LYS A 108 -15.69 -15.04 16.02
C LYS A 108 -16.81 -14.02 15.89
N LYS A 109 -17.65 -14.16 14.86
CA LYS A 109 -18.88 -13.36 14.75
C LYS A 109 -19.97 -13.92 15.64
N CYS A 110 -20.60 -13.06 16.43
CA CYS A 110 -21.78 -13.42 17.20
C CYS A 110 -22.95 -13.72 16.24
N PRO A 111 -23.66 -14.86 16.35
CA PRO A 111 -24.76 -15.22 15.45
C PRO A 111 -25.97 -14.27 15.56
N GLU A 112 -26.17 -13.67 16.73
CA GLU A 112 -27.33 -12.79 16.98
C GLU A 112 -27.10 -11.35 16.51
N CYS A 113 -26.01 -10.73 16.98
CA CYS A 113 -25.78 -9.29 16.77
C CYS A 113 -24.68 -8.97 15.73
N LEU A 114 -24.07 -9.99 15.12
CA LEU A 114 -23.05 -9.86 14.07
C LEU A 114 -21.79 -9.05 14.47
N SER A 115 -21.61 -8.77 15.75
CA SER A 115 -20.41 -8.13 16.28
C SER A 115 -19.24 -9.12 16.40
N ASP A 116 -18.03 -8.61 16.24
CA ASP A 116 -16.79 -9.37 16.41
C ASP A 116 -16.49 -9.52 17.91
N ILE A 117 -16.36 -10.75 18.37
CA ILE A 117 -16.16 -11.10 19.78
C ILE A 117 -15.03 -12.13 19.92
N PRO A 118 -14.32 -12.21 21.06
CA PRO A 118 -13.27 -13.21 21.26
C PRO A 118 -13.80 -14.64 21.10
N VAL A 119 -13.00 -15.53 20.50
CA VAL A 119 -13.38 -16.94 20.28
C VAL A 119 -13.76 -17.68 21.57
N ASP A 120 -13.11 -17.36 22.68
CA ASP A 120 -13.34 -17.95 24.01
C ASP A 120 -14.53 -17.33 24.77
N ALA A 121 -15.21 -16.32 24.21
CA ALA A 121 -16.33 -15.67 24.87
C ALA A 121 -17.53 -16.64 25.00
N ARG A 122 -17.97 -16.85 26.25
CA ARG A 122 -19.22 -17.57 26.60
C ARG A 122 -20.45 -16.67 26.60
N ARG A 123 -20.25 -15.35 26.61
CA ARG A 123 -21.31 -14.35 26.60
C ARG A 123 -20.87 -13.16 25.76
N CYS A 124 -21.75 -12.68 24.89
CA CYS A 124 -21.43 -11.56 24.00
C CYS A 124 -21.35 -10.24 24.79
N ALA A 125 -20.34 -9.41 24.52
CA ALA A 125 -20.19 -8.10 25.17
C ALA A 125 -21.19 -7.05 24.65
N PHE A 126 -21.73 -7.22 23.45
CA PHE A 126 -22.59 -6.23 22.79
C PHE A 126 -24.08 -6.49 23.04
N CYS A 127 -24.55 -7.72 22.78
CA CYS A 127 -25.96 -8.07 22.96
C CYS A 127 -26.26 -8.91 24.20
N THR A 128 -25.24 -9.26 24.99
CA THR A 128 -25.36 -10.01 26.26
C THR A 128 -25.89 -11.44 26.16
N VAL A 129 -26.11 -11.95 24.94
CA VAL A 129 -26.55 -13.33 24.68
C VAL A 129 -25.51 -14.35 25.15
N GLU A 130 -25.97 -15.46 25.69
CA GLU A 130 -25.13 -16.61 26.01
C GLU A 130 -24.82 -17.39 24.73
N LEU A 131 -23.54 -17.68 24.51
CA LEU A 131 -23.08 -18.41 23.35
C LEU A 131 -22.67 -19.82 23.77
N SER A 132 -23.11 -20.83 23.03
CA SER A 132 -22.64 -22.19 23.23
C SER A 132 -21.12 -22.23 23.07
N ALA A 133 -20.44 -22.88 24.01
CA ALA A 133 -18.98 -22.97 24.02
C ALA A 133 -18.52 -23.76 22.78
N VAL A 134 -17.57 -23.20 22.02
CA VAL A 134 -16.92 -23.90 20.90
C VAL A 134 -16.09 -25.05 21.49
N PRO A 135 -16.22 -26.29 20.98
CA PRO A 135 -15.46 -27.43 21.48
C PRO A 135 -13.95 -27.21 21.26
N ALA A 136 -13.15 -27.65 22.23
CA ALA A 136 -11.70 -27.40 22.30
C ALA A 136 -10.85 -27.93 21.11
N ALA A 137 -11.46 -28.71 20.20
CA ALA A 137 -10.81 -29.28 19.03
C ALA A 137 -10.57 -28.29 17.88
N GLU A 138 -11.25 -27.13 17.89
CA GLU A 138 -11.12 -26.10 16.84
C GLU A 138 -10.11 -24.98 17.21
N LYS A 139 -9.46 -25.11 18.38
CA LYS A 139 -8.46 -24.16 18.85
C LYS A 139 -7.22 -24.20 17.94
N PRO A 140 -6.85 -23.09 17.26
CA PRO A 140 -5.63 -23.05 16.47
C PRO A 140 -4.38 -23.17 17.37
N PRO A 141 -3.28 -23.77 16.88
CA PRO A 141 -2.05 -23.88 17.65
C PRO A 141 -1.47 -22.49 17.94
N ALA A 142 -1.04 -22.29 19.19
CA ALA A 142 -0.48 -21.04 19.73
C ALA A 142 0.78 -20.55 18.98
#